data_AF-A0A3P8M0P8-F1
#
_entry.id   AF-A0A3P8M0P8-F1
#
_cell.length_a   1.000
_cell.length_b   1.000
_cell.length_c   1.000
_cell.angle_alpha   90.00
_cell.angle_beta   90.00
_cell.angle_gamma   90.00
#
_symmetry.space_group_name_H-M   'P 1'
#
loop_
_entity.id
_entity.type
_entity.pdbx_description
1 polymer ?
#
loop_
_entity_poly.entity_id
_entity_poly.type
_entity_poly.pdbx_seq_one_letter_code
_entity_poly.pdbx_strand_id
1 'polypeptide(L)' 'MQRCGWVSQDPLYIQYHDSEWGVEQRDAGKLFEMICLEGQQAGLSWITVLKKRENYRRAFHPVRPGSRRRDG' A
#
# COMPACT_ATOMS: atom_id res chain seq x y z
N MET A 1 17.74 -2.34 -17.44
CA MET A 1 17.30 -1.38 -16.40
C MET A 1 17.91 -1.82 -15.07
N GLN A 2 18.66 -0.96 -14.40
CA GLN A 2 19.14 -1.22 -13.03
C GLN A 2 18.10 -0.70 -12.05
N ARG A 3 17.68 -1.51 -11.06
CA ARG A 3 16.73 -1.11 -10.02
C ARG A 3 17.46 -0.47 -8.83
N CYS A 4 16.73 0.22 -7.96
CA CYS A 4 17.30 0.77 -6.73
C CYS A 4 17.90 -0.34 -5.86
N GLY A 5 19.00 -0.05 -5.15
CA GLY A 5 19.75 -1.04 -4.37
C GLY A 5 19.01 -1.64 -3.16
N TRP A 6 17.86 -1.08 -2.80
CA TRP A 6 17.02 -1.59 -1.70
C TRP A 6 15.98 -2.63 -2.16
N VAL A 7 15.81 -2.82 -3.48
CA VAL A 7 14.87 -3.80 -4.04
C VAL A 7 15.49 -5.20 -3.94
N SER A 8 14.82 -6.12 -3.27
CA SER A 8 15.24 -7.53 -3.22
C SER A 8 14.76 -8.30 -4.45
N GLN A 9 15.16 -9.58 -4.56
CA GLN A 9 14.71 -10.48 -5.63
C GLN A 9 13.28 -11.00 -5.46
N ASP A 10 12.56 -10.60 -4.41
CA ASP A 10 11.18 -10.99 -4.19
C ASP A 10 10.29 -10.38 -5.30
N PRO A 11 9.57 -11.19 -6.10
CA PRO A 11 8.76 -10.68 -7.21
C PRO A 11 7.73 -9.63 -6.80
N LEU A 12 7.19 -9.75 -5.58
CA LEU A 12 6.25 -8.76 -5.05
C LEU A 12 6.94 -7.40 -4.84
N TYR A 13 8.18 -7.42 -4.33
CA TYR A 13 8.91 -6.19 -4.07
C TYR A 13 9.37 -5.53 -5.37
N ILE A 14 9.76 -6.34 -6.36
CA ILE A 14 10.07 -5.90 -7.72
C ILE A 14 8.85 -5.23 -8.36
N GLN A 15 7.68 -5.88 -8.32
CA GLN A 15 6.46 -5.33 -8.89
C GLN A 15 6.07 -4.01 -8.21
N TYR A 16 6.12 -3.97 -6.88
CA TYR A 16 5.85 -2.75 -6.12
C TYR A 16 6.79 -1.62 -6.51
N HIS A 17 8.11 -1.88 -6.59
CA HIS A 17 9.08 -0.88 -7.02
C HIS A 17 8.79 -0.37 -8.44
N ASP A 18 8.54 -1.29 -9.38
CA ASP A 18 8.43 -0.95 -10.80
C ASP A 18 7.12 -0.26 -11.16
N SER A 19 6.03 -0.49 -10.41
CA SER A 19 4.69 -0.04 -10.79
C SER A 19 3.98 0.84 -9.77
N GLU A 20 4.44 0.90 -8.52
CA GLU A 20 3.79 1.67 -7.46
C GLU A 20 4.72 2.70 -6.82
N TRP A 21 5.97 2.34 -6.54
CA TRP A 21 6.90 3.21 -5.82
C TRP A 21 7.36 4.39 -6.68
N GLY A 22 7.18 5.60 -6.17
CA GLY A 22 7.53 6.83 -6.89
C GLY A 22 6.57 7.21 -8.01
N VAL A 23 5.49 6.45 -8.23
CA VAL A 23 4.42 6.80 -9.17
C VAL A 23 3.46 7.80 -8.50
N GLU A 24 3.11 8.88 -9.21
CA GLU A 24 2.20 9.90 -8.70
C GLU A 24 0.84 9.28 -8.30
N GLN A 25 0.39 9.58 -7.07
CA GLN A 25 -0.91 9.16 -6.56
C GLN A 25 -1.73 10.36 -6.10
N ARG A 26 -2.97 10.47 -6.58
CA ARG A 26 -3.90 11.57 -6.25
C ARG A 26 -5.15 11.12 -5.53
N ASP A 27 -5.42 9.82 -5.47
CA ASP A 27 -6.55 9.29 -4.71
C ASP A 27 -6.30 9.41 -3.20
N ALA A 28 -7.13 10.19 -2.51
CA ALA A 28 -6.98 10.45 -1.08
C ALA A 28 -7.07 9.18 -0.22
N GLY A 29 -7.88 8.20 -0.62
CA GLY A 29 -8.01 6.93 0.09
C GLY A 29 -6.72 6.10 0.00
N LYS A 30 -6.13 6.02 -1.20
CA LYS A 30 -4.83 5.35 -1.42
C LYS A 30 -3.69 6.07 -0.70
N LEU A 31 -3.68 7.41 -0.71
CA LEU A 31 -2.68 8.18 0.03
C LEU A 31 -2.79 7.92 1.54
N PHE A 32 -4.01 7.89 2.07
CA PHE A 32 -4.24 7.54 3.47
C PHE A 32 -3.81 6.10 3.78
N GLU A 33 -4.15 5.12 2.93
CA GLU A 33 -3.70 3.73 3.05
C GLU A 33 -2.15 3.68 3.15
N MET A 34 -1.45 4.37 2.26
CA MET A 34 0.02 4.40 2.26
C MET A 34 0.58 5.00 3.55
N ILE A 35 0.08 6.15 4.00
CA ILE A 35 0.52 6.76 5.28
C ILE A 35 0.33 5.79 6.45
N CYS A 36 -0.80 5.08 6.50
CA CYS A 36 -1.04 4.08 7.53
C CYS A 36 -0.05 2.92 7.46
N LEU A 37 0.21 2.38 6.26
CA LEU A 37 1.14 1.26 6.05
C LEU A 37 2.57 1.62 6.43
N GLU A 38 3.02 2.84 6.09
CA GLU A 38 4.33 3.38 6.52
C GLU A 38 4.46 3.40 8.05
N GLY A 39 3.39 3.82 8.76
CA GLY A 39 3.37 3.76 10.23
C GLY A 39 3.46 2.35 10.80
N GLN A 40 2.93 1.33 10.11
CA GLN A 40 3.04 -0.07 10.52
C GLN A 40 4.44 -0.66 10.33
N GLN A 41 5.33 0.05 9.61
CA GLN A 41 6.69 -0.42 9.33
C GLN A 41 7.66 -0.25 10.50
N ALA A 42 7.28 0.43 11.59
CA ALA A 42 8.19 0.72 12.70
C ALA A 42 8.88 -0.55 13.25
N GLY A 43 10.20 -0.63 13.06
CA GLY A 43 11.01 -1.79 13.48
C GLY A 43 10.94 -3.02 12.56
N LEU A 44 10.29 -2.93 11.40
CA LEU A 44 10.12 -4.01 10.43
C LEU A 44 10.70 -3.63 9.06
N SER A 45 10.88 -4.65 8.21
CA SER A 45 11.17 -4.43 6.78
C SER A 45 9.89 -4.09 6.01
N TRP A 46 9.99 -3.23 4.99
CA TRP A 46 8.84 -2.87 4.15
C TRP A 46 8.17 -4.09 3.49
N ILE A 47 8.95 -5.07 3.05
CA ILE A 47 8.42 -6.31 2.48
C ILE A 47 7.50 -7.08 3.46
N THR A 48 7.72 -6.96 4.77
CA THR A 48 6.85 -7.55 5.80
C THR A 48 5.47 -6.90 5.79
N VAL A 49 5.42 -5.57 5.69
CA VAL A 49 4.18 -4.79 5.60
C VAL A 49 3.49 -5.08 4.26
N LEU A 50 4.24 -5.06 3.16
CA LEU A 50 3.72 -5.28 1.81
C LEU A 50 3.05 -6.66 1.66
N LYS A 51 3.66 -7.72 2.21
CA LYS A 51 3.06 -9.07 2.24
C LYS A 51 1.77 -9.15 3.08
N LYS A 52 1.59 -8.26 4.05
CA LYS A 52 0.39 -8.18 4.89
C LYS A 52 -0.63 -7.14 4.40
N ARG A 53 -0.33 -6.36 3.36
CA ARG A 53 -1.16 -5.25 2.87
C ARG A 53 -2.62 -5.65 2.62
N GLU A 54 -2.84 -6.79 1.98
CA GLU A 54 -4.19 -7.27 1.72
C GLU A 54 -4.94 -7.67 3.02
N ASN A 55 -4.21 -8.14 4.03
CA ASN A 55 -4.79 -8.41 5.35
C ASN A 55 -5.17 -7.11 6.05
N TYR A 56 -4.33 -6.07 5.96
CA TYR A 56 -4.65 -4.73 6.47
C TYR A 56 -5.90 -4.16 5.79
N ARG A 57 -6.02 -4.28 4.46
CA ARG A 57 -7.23 -3.85 3.75
C ARG A 57 -8.48 -4.56 4.27
N ARG A 58 -8.45 -5.88 4.41
CA ARG A 58 -9.61 -6.62 4.95
C ARG A 58 -9.95 -6.24 6.40
N ALA A 59 -8.95 -5.94 7.22
CA ALA A 59 -9.15 -5.59 8.62
C ALA A 59 -9.65 -4.15 8.82
N PHE A 60 -9.21 -3.20 7.98
CA PHE A 60 -9.42 -1.76 8.20
C PHE A 60 -10.31 -1.08 7.14
N HIS A 61 -10.66 -1.76 6.04
CA HIS A 61 -11.75 -1.38 5.14
C HIS A 61 -12.96 -2.30 5.38
N PRO A 62 -13.81 -2.03 6.39
CA PRO A 62 -15.11 -2.65 6.42
C PRO A 62 -15.89 -2.15 5.20
N VAL A 63 -16.26 -3.07 4.31
CA VAL A 63 -17.29 -2.82 3.30
C VAL A 63 -18.51 -2.31 4.07
N ARG A 64 -18.78 -1.00 4.02
CA ARG A 64 -19.98 -0.46 4.64
C ARG A 64 -21.18 -0.96 3.83
N PRO A 65 -22.08 -1.78 4.38
CA PRO A 65 -23.33 -2.07 3.71
C PRO A 65 -24.15 -0.77 3.75
N GLY A 66 -24.26 -0.09 2.61
CA GLY A 66 -25.16 1.06 2.46
C GLY A 66 -24.56 2.46 2.47
N SER A 67 -23.30 2.67 2.05
CA SER A 67 -22.86 4.03 1.71
C SER A 67 -23.56 4.51 0.43
N ARG A 68 -24.81 4.98 0.56
CA ARG A 68 -25.33 5.96 -0.41
C ARG A 68 -24.36 7.12 -0.39
N ARG A 69 -23.79 7.44 -1.56
CA ARG A 69 -23.19 8.74 -1.78
C ARG A 69 -24.23 9.78 -1.36
N ARG A 70 -23.88 10.65 -0.42
CA ARG A 70 -24.60 11.92 -0.29
C ARG A 70 -24.18 12.71 -1.52
N ASP A 71 -24.94 12.57 -2.58
CA ASP A 71 -24.94 13.54 -3.67
C ASP A 71 -25.49 14.84 -3.07
N GLY A 72 -24.80 15.95 -3.38
CA GLY A 72 -25.00 17.28 -2.80
C GLY A 72 -26.34 17.91 -3.11
#